data_AF-A0AAN7LI50-F1
#
_entry.id   AF-A0AAN7LI50-F1
#
_cell.length_a   1.000
_cell.length_b   1.000
_cell.length_c   1.000
_cell.angle_alpha   90.00
_cell.angle_beta   90.00
_cell.angle_gamma   90.00
#
_symmetry.space_group_name_H-M   'P 1'
#
loop_
_entity.id
_entity.type
_entity.pdbx_description
1 polymer ?
#
loop_
_entity_poly.entity_id
_entity_poly.type
_entity_poly.pdbx_seq_one_letter_code
_entity_poly.pdbx_strand_id
1 'polypeptide(L)'
;MNSMSLCTWVPPIRSHSYRPLTFKKPSFPLQAPTKVRTQPLKLGLSVTGVLTKEDTVDGVNLSVPAFDFKDYMMGKAVAVNEALDAAVTMRDPLKIHEAMRYSLLAGGKRVRPILCIAACELVGGELPQAMPSACAVEMIHTMSLIHDDLPCMDNDDLRRGKPTNHKVFGEDVAVLAGDALLAFAFEYIAMETKGVTPARIVRAVGELARSIGAEGLVAGQVVDINSEGMSNVGLKELEFIHLHKTAALLEASVVLGAIMGGGSDEEVEKLRSFARSIGLLFQVVDDILDVTKSSQELGKTAGKDLVADKVTYPRLLGIEKSRNFAEELLQNAQGQLFGFHVEKAAPLIALANYIARRQN
;
A
#
# COMPACT_ATOMS: atom_id res chain seq x y z
N MET A 1 -63.98 -21.96 5.45
CA MET A 1 -62.55 -21.89 5.05
C MET A 1 -62.32 -20.49 4.49
N ASN A 2 -61.71 -19.62 5.30
CA ASN A 2 -61.41 -18.22 4.99
C ASN A 2 -59.99 -18.10 4.42
N SER A 3 -59.80 -17.25 3.41
CA SER A 3 -58.70 -16.26 3.27
C SER A 3 -58.75 -15.72 1.84
N MET A 4 -59.27 -14.51 1.63
CA MET A 4 -58.67 -13.18 1.84
C MET A 4 -57.99 -12.65 0.57
N SER A 5 -58.68 -11.64 0.02
CA SER A 5 -58.35 -10.82 -1.13
C SER A 5 -57.14 -9.92 -0.83
N LEU A 6 -56.23 -9.80 -1.80
CA LEU A 6 -55.07 -8.92 -1.76
C LEU A 6 -55.53 -7.45 -1.90
N CYS A 7 -55.54 -6.71 -0.79
CA CYS A 7 -55.64 -5.25 -0.78
C CYS A 7 -54.33 -4.64 -1.32
N THR A 8 -54.43 -3.90 -2.41
CA THR A 8 -53.42 -2.96 -2.90
C THR A 8 -53.46 -1.69 -2.05
N TRP A 9 -52.34 -1.32 -1.44
CA TRP A 9 -52.20 -0.09 -0.66
C TRP A 9 -51.34 0.91 -1.46
N VAL A 10 -51.95 1.99 -1.93
CA VAL A 10 -51.29 3.13 -2.58
C VAL A 10 -51.44 4.34 -1.65
N PRO A 11 -50.35 4.96 -1.16
CA PRO A 11 -50.46 6.18 -0.36
C PRO A 11 -50.75 7.41 -1.23
N PRO A 12 -51.49 8.42 -0.73
CA PRO A 12 -51.85 9.60 -1.51
C PRO A 12 -50.68 10.59 -1.67
N ILE A 13 -50.49 11.05 -2.90
CA ILE A 13 -49.55 12.13 -3.27
C ILE A 13 -50.10 13.46 -2.76
N ARG A 14 -49.44 14.08 -1.76
CA ARG A 14 -49.71 15.47 -1.35
C ARG A 14 -48.92 16.43 -2.23
N SER A 15 -49.62 17.22 -3.04
CA SER A 15 -49.06 18.32 -3.83
C SER A 15 -48.51 19.42 -2.91
N HIS A 16 -47.18 19.56 -2.84
CA HIS A 16 -46.53 20.72 -2.24
C HIS A 16 -46.21 21.74 -3.32
N SER A 17 -46.85 22.91 -3.23
CA SER A 17 -46.53 24.09 -4.04
C SER A 17 -45.12 24.60 -3.69
N TYR A 18 -44.21 24.59 -4.66
CA TYR A 18 -42.89 25.21 -4.56
C TYR A 18 -43.02 26.74 -4.44
N ARG A 19 -42.52 27.33 -3.35
CA ARG A 19 -42.19 28.77 -3.28
C ARG A 19 -40.70 28.94 -3.62
N PRO A 20 -40.30 29.87 -4.50
CA PRO A 20 -38.89 30.13 -4.74
C PRO A 20 -38.27 30.87 -3.55
N LEU A 21 -37.16 30.33 -3.03
CA LEU A 21 -36.30 30.98 -2.04
C LEU A 21 -35.46 32.05 -2.74
N THR A 22 -35.71 33.32 -2.46
CA THR A 22 -34.84 34.44 -2.85
C THR A 22 -33.63 34.49 -1.93
N PHE A 23 -32.44 34.16 -2.43
CA PHE A 23 -31.18 34.39 -1.72
C PHE A 23 -30.77 35.88 -1.82
N LYS A 24 -30.76 36.59 -0.69
CA LYS A 24 -30.08 37.87 -0.55
C LYS A 24 -28.57 37.62 -0.45
N LYS A 25 -27.79 38.18 -1.38
CA LYS A 25 -26.32 38.22 -1.29
C LYS A 25 -25.90 39.09 -0.09
N PRO A 26 -25.05 38.60 0.84
CA PRO A 26 -24.38 39.48 1.78
C PRO A 26 -23.22 40.19 1.08
N SER A 27 -23.26 41.52 1.09
CA SER A 27 -22.18 42.41 0.68
C SER A 27 -21.22 42.61 1.85
N PHE A 28 -20.00 42.07 1.76
CA PHE A 28 -18.89 42.43 2.65
C PHE A 28 -17.86 43.28 1.87
N PRO A 29 -17.29 44.33 2.49
CA PRO A 29 -16.33 45.21 1.83
C PRO A 29 -15.00 44.48 1.58
N LEU A 30 -14.51 44.56 0.33
CA LEU A 30 -13.18 44.12 -0.09
C LEU A 30 -12.11 44.99 0.59
N GLN A 31 -11.37 44.43 1.55
CA GLN A 31 -10.07 44.95 1.96
C GLN A 31 -9.00 44.44 0.98
N ALA A 32 -8.19 45.36 0.46
CA ALA A 32 -7.07 45.06 -0.43
C ALA A 32 -6.01 44.22 0.28
N PRO A 33 -5.38 43.23 -0.40
CA PRO A 33 -4.38 42.38 0.24
C PRO A 33 -3.08 43.16 0.48
N THR A 34 -2.67 43.25 1.73
CA THR A 34 -1.33 43.64 2.16
C THR A 34 -0.29 42.66 1.60
N LYS A 35 0.70 43.17 0.88
CA LYS A 35 1.85 42.41 0.37
C LYS A 35 2.62 41.74 1.51
N VAL A 36 2.42 40.44 1.71
CA VAL A 36 3.31 39.62 2.53
C VAL A 36 4.46 39.15 1.64
N ARG A 37 5.68 39.58 2.00
CA ARG A 37 6.93 39.21 1.34
C ARG A 37 7.33 37.81 1.81
N THR A 38 6.98 36.77 1.06
CA THR A 38 7.45 35.40 1.31
C THR A 38 8.79 35.19 0.61
N GLN A 39 9.86 35.03 1.40
CA GLN A 39 11.12 34.50 0.93
C GLN A 39 10.98 32.99 0.68
N PRO A 40 11.62 32.42 -0.36
CA PRO A 40 11.59 30.98 -0.57
C PRO A 40 12.46 30.28 0.49
N LEU A 41 11.83 29.56 1.40
CA LEU A 41 12.49 28.57 2.25
C LEU A 41 12.97 27.42 1.36
N LYS A 42 14.27 27.36 1.10
CA LYS A 42 14.93 26.17 0.54
C LYS A 42 14.78 25.03 1.56
N LEU A 43 13.82 24.14 1.36
CA LEU A 43 13.82 22.84 2.03
C LEU A 43 14.94 21.98 1.40
N GLY A 44 16.06 21.87 2.11
CA GLY A 44 17.08 20.87 1.80
C GLY A 44 16.53 19.48 2.12
N LEU A 45 16.19 18.72 1.09
CA LEU A 45 16.01 17.27 1.19
C LEU A 45 17.37 16.65 1.56
N SER A 46 17.57 16.36 2.84
CA SER A 46 18.70 15.56 3.31
C SER A 46 18.36 14.08 3.13
N VAL A 47 18.92 13.48 2.08
CA VAL A 47 18.93 12.03 1.90
C VAL A 47 20.23 11.52 2.51
N THR A 48 20.22 11.21 3.80
CA THR A 48 21.30 10.45 4.45
C THR A 48 20.73 9.13 4.96
N GLY A 49 20.86 8.11 4.11
CA GLY A 49 20.75 6.70 4.46
C GLY A 49 22.02 6.01 3.99
N VAL A 50 22.71 5.34 4.92
CA VAL A 50 24.10 4.88 4.88
C VAL A 50 24.39 3.90 3.74
N LEU A 51 25.52 4.14 3.06
CA LEU A 51 26.11 3.34 1.99
C LEU A 51 26.72 2.04 2.55
N THR A 52 26.37 0.88 1.99
CA THR A 52 27.15 -0.36 2.15
C THR A 52 27.81 -0.71 0.83
N LYS A 53 29.12 -1.02 0.89
CA LYS A 53 30.02 -1.29 -0.24
C LYS A 53 29.56 -2.49 -1.08
N GLU A 54 29.68 -2.35 -2.40
CA GLU A 54 29.56 -3.43 -3.37
C GLU A 54 30.88 -4.20 -3.44
N ASP A 55 30.84 -5.52 -3.22
CA ASP A 55 31.95 -6.43 -3.54
C ASP A 55 31.72 -7.00 -4.95
N THR A 56 32.68 -6.73 -5.84
CA THR A 56 32.73 -7.20 -7.23
C THR A 56 33.24 -8.64 -7.32
N VAL A 57 32.58 -9.49 -8.11
CA VAL A 57 33.15 -10.76 -8.59
C VAL A 57 33.09 -10.77 -10.12
N ASP A 58 34.26 -10.90 -10.74
CA ASP A 58 34.47 -10.93 -12.19
C ASP A 58 33.92 -12.21 -12.84
N GLY A 59 33.23 -12.07 -13.99
CA GLY A 59 32.87 -13.23 -14.82
C GLY A 59 31.92 -12.94 -16.00
N VAL A 60 32.52 -12.66 -17.16
CA VAL A 60 31.98 -12.73 -18.55
C VAL A 60 30.86 -11.75 -18.93
N ASN A 61 31.21 -10.89 -19.90
CA ASN A 61 30.51 -9.70 -20.33
C ASN A 61 29.54 -9.99 -21.50
N LEU A 62 28.23 -9.92 -21.23
CA LEU A 62 27.20 -9.63 -22.22
C LEU A 62 26.47 -8.38 -21.70
N SER A 63 26.86 -7.21 -22.21
CA SER A 63 26.44 -5.91 -21.70
C SER A 63 25.01 -5.56 -22.15
N VAL A 64 24.03 -6.16 -21.48
CA VAL A 64 22.78 -5.45 -21.17
C VAL A 64 23.18 -4.38 -20.15
N PRO A 65 22.83 -3.09 -20.31
CA PRO A 65 23.10 -2.10 -19.28
C PRO A 65 22.59 -2.64 -17.94
N ALA A 66 23.46 -2.65 -16.92
CA ALA A 66 23.07 -3.08 -15.58
C ALA A 66 21.82 -2.29 -15.18
N PHE A 67 20.73 -2.99 -14.84
CA PHE A 67 19.49 -2.35 -14.45
C PHE A 67 19.71 -1.55 -13.16
N ASP A 68 19.70 -0.22 -13.25
CA ASP A 68 19.84 0.64 -12.08
C ASP A 68 18.53 0.65 -11.28
N PHE A 69 18.47 -0.27 -10.32
CA PHE A 69 17.31 -0.41 -9.44
C PHE A 69 17.06 0.85 -8.61
N LYS A 70 18.11 1.55 -8.18
CA LYS A 70 17.97 2.72 -7.32
C LYS A 70 17.34 3.87 -8.10
N ASP A 71 17.87 4.16 -9.28
CA ASP A 71 17.34 5.21 -10.15
C ASP A 71 15.92 4.88 -10.62
N TYR A 72 15.63 3.60 -10.92
CA TYR A 72 14.27 3.16 -11.23
C TYR A 72 13.30 3.43 -10.06
N MET A 73 13.64 2.98 -8.85
CA MET A 73 12.79 3.18 -7.67
C MET A 73 12.58 4.67 -7.37
N MET A 74 13.64 5.49 -7.46
CA MET A 74 13.56 6.94 -7.25
C MET A 74 12.68 7.61 -8.30
N GLY A 75 12.89 7.31 -9.58
CA GLY A 75 12.11 7.89 -10.68
C GLY A 75 10.62 7.54 -10.58
N LYS A 76 10.29 6.28 -10.31
CA LYS A 76 8.89 5.86 -10.13
C LYS A 76 8.27 6.43 -8.86
N ALA A 77 9.02 6.54 -7.75
CA ALA A 77 8.52 7.14 -6.52
C ALA A 77 8.16 8.62 -6.71
N VAL A 78 8.95 9.39 -7.49
CA VAL A 78 8.62 10.78 -7.84
C VAL A 78 7.29 10.87 -8.58
N ALA A 79 7.13 10.09 -9.66
CA ALA A 79 5.90 10.08 -10.44
C ALA A 79 4.66 9.69 -9.60
N VAL A 80 4.81 8.72 -8.71
CA VAL A 80 3.75 8.30 -7.78
C VAL A 80 3.42 9.41 -6.78
N ASN A 81 4.42 10.10 -6.21
CA ASN A 81 4.17 11.19 -5.27
C ASN A 81 3.43 12.35 -5.94
N GLU A 82 3.81 12.71 -7.17
CA GLU A 82 3.12 13.73 -7.97
C GLU A 82 1.67 13.33 -8.25
N ALA A 83 1.43 12.08 -8.64
CA ALA A 83 0.09 11.56 -8.89
C ALA A 83 -0.79 11.53 -7.63
N LEU A 84 -0.24 11.12 -6.48
CA LEU A 84 -0.95 11.13 -5.19
C LEU A 84 -1.30 12.54 -4.74
N ASP A 85 -0.38 13.50 -4.91
CA ASP A 85 -0.61 14.91 -4.57
C ASP A 85 -1.72 15.51 -5.43
N ALA A 86 -1.73 15.20 -6.74
CA ALA A 86 -2.77 15.61 -7.66
C ALA A 86 -4.13 14.91 -7.40
N ALA A 87 -4.13 13.66 -6.96
CA ALA A 87 -5.34 12.88 -6.69
C ALA A 87 -6.13 13.43 -5.48
N VAL A 88 -5.44 13.75 -4.38
CA VAL A 88 -6.09 14.14 -3.12
C VAL A 88 -5.89 15.63 -2.87
N THR A 89 -6.65 16.48 -3.57
CA THR A 89 -6.57 17.94 -3.40
C THR A 89 -7.24 18.44 -2.12
N MET A 90 -6.82 19.62 -1.63
CA MET A 90 -7.47 20.32 -0.52
C MET A 90 -8.82 20.90 -0.95
N ARG A 91 -9.90 20.49 -0.29
CA ARG A 91 -11.27 20.97 -0.52
C ARG A 91 -12.11 20.83 0.76
N ASP A 92 -13.28 21.45 0.79
CA ASP A 92 -14.20 21.32 1.92
C ASP A 92 -14.80 19.91 2.02
N PRO A 93 -14.89 19.31 3.23
CA PRO A 93 -14.46 19.86 4.51
C PRO A 93 -12.93 19.74 4.71
N LEU A 94 -12.24 20.88 4.93
CA LEU A 94 -10.77 20.95 4.91
C LEU A 94 -10.07 19.95 5.85
N LYS A 95 -10.60 19.74 7.07
CA LYS A 95 -9.95 18.92 8.10
C LYS A 95 -9.73 17.48 7.66
N ILE A 96 -10.67 16.89 6.90
CA ILE A 96 -10.52 15.51 6.43
C ILE A 96 -9.47 15.41 5.32
N HIS A 97 -9.48 16.35 4.38
CA HIS A 97 -8.51 16.38 3.28
C HIS A 97 -7.09 16.67 3.79
N GLU A 98 -6.94 17.50 4.82
CA GLU A 98 -5.66 17.72 5.50
C GLU A 98 -5.15 16.43 6.15
N ALA A 99 -6.01 15.73 6.90
CA ALA A 99 -5.65 14.48 7.57
C ALA A 99 -5.28 13.36 6.57
N MET A 100 -6.03 13.20 5.48
CA MET A 100 -5.72 12.25 4.41
C MET A 100 -4.35 12.55 3.79
N ARG A 101 -4.14 13.80 3.37
CA ARG A 101 -2.89 14.23 2.72
C ARG A 101 -1.69 14.14 3.67
N TYR A 102 -1.87 14.46 4.95
CA TYR A 102 -0.80 14.43 5.95
C TYR A 102 -0.12 13.06 5.99
N SER A 103 -0.90 11.97 6.09
CA SER A 103 -0.35 10.61 6.14
C SER A 103 0.09 10.12 4.76
N LEU A 104 -0.70 10.37 3.72
CA LEU A 104 -0.44 9.86 2.36
C LEU A 104 0.83 10.45 1.75
N LEU A 105 1.06 11.75 1.97
CA LEU A 105 2.18 12.51 1.43
C LEU A 105 3.36 12.65 2.42
N ALA A 106 3.32 11.97 3.57
CA ALA A 106 4.44 11.94 4.53
C ALA A 106 5.72 11.28 4.00
N GLY A 107 5.73 10.80 2.75
CA GLY A 107 6.82 10.06 2.13
C GLY A 107 6.69 8.55 2.34
N GLY A 108 7.67 7.78 1.87
CA GLY A 108 7.68 6.33 1.94
C GLY A 108 8.45 5.71 0.78
N LYS A 109 8.79 4.43 0.87
CA LYS A 109 9.54 3.72 -0.20
C LYS A 109 8.70 3.51 -1.48
N ARG A 110 7.37 3.65 -1.40
CA ARG A 110 6.39 3.46 -2.49
C ARG A 110 6.49 2.10 -3.21
N VAL A 111 6.88 1.06 -2.47
CA VAL A 111 7.08 -0.30 -3.02
C VAL A 111 5.83 -0.84 -3.72
N ARG A 112 4.64 -0.69 -3.10
CA ARG A 112 3.36 -1.16 -3.63
C ARG A 112 2.98 -0.49 -4.96
N PRO A 113 2.96 0.86 -5.06
CA PRO A 113 2.80 1.55 -6.34
C PRO A 113 3.77 1.09 -7.42
N ILE A 114 5.05 0.95 -7.08
CA ILE A 114 6.09 0.58 -8.04
C ILE A 114 5.91 -0.85 -8.52
N LEU A 115 5.53 -1.78 -7.65
CA LEU A 115 5.15 -3.15 -8.02
C LEU A 115 3.97 -3.17 -9.01
N CYS A 116 2.95 -2.33 -8.77
CA CYS A 116 1.80 -2.22 -9.67
C CYS A 116 2.22 -1.72 -11.06
N ILE A 117 3.06 -0.68 -11.11
CA ILE A 117 3.59 -0.13 -12.36
C ILE A 117 4.46 -1.16 -13.10
N ALA A 118 5.40 -1.80 -12.40
CA ALA A 118 6.31 -2.78 -12.99
C ALA A 118 5.56 -3.98 -13.57
N ALA A 119 4.54 -4.49 -12.87
CA ALA A 119 3.73 -5.60 -13.36
C ALA A 119 2.88 -5.22 -14.59
N CYS A 120 2.40 -3.97 -14.67
CA CYS A 120 1.71 -3.46 -15.86
C CYS A 120 2.66 -3.39 -17.07
N GLU A 121 3.84 -2.80 -16.89
CA GLU A 121 4.85 -2.66 -17.94
C GLU A 121 5.35 -4.02 -18.45
N LEU A 122 5.47 -4.99 -17.54
CA LEU A 122 5.89 -6.35 -17.83
C LEU A 122 5.00 -7.04 -18.87
N VAL A 123 3.69 -6.95 -18.68
CA VAL A 123 2.70 -7.59 -19.57
C VAL A 123 2.34 -6.73 -20.79
N GLY A 124 3.05 -5.62 -21.02
CA GLY A 124 2.90 -4.79 -22.22
C GLY A 124 2.06 -3.53 -22.04
N GLY A 125 1.58 -3.23 -20.83
CA GLY A 125 0.91 -1.98 -20.53
C GLY A 125 1.84 -0.79 -20.38
N GLU A 126 1.24 0.37 -20.19
CA GLU A 126 1.93 1.65 -20.02
C GLU A 126 1.65 2.28 -18.66
N LEU A 127 2.54 3.16 -18.22
CA LEU A 127 2.45 3.86 -16.94
C LEU A 127 1.08 4.53 -16.70
N PRO A 128 0.45 5.25 -17.66
CA PRO A 128 -0.84 5.91 -17.42
C PRO A 128 -1.98 4.94 -17.09
N GLN A 129 -1.93 3.70 -17.58
CA GLN A 129 -2.94 2.68 -17.31
C GLN A 129 -2.83 2.14 -15.88
N ALA A 130 -1.61 2.08 -15.33
CA ALA A 130 -1.35 1.58 -13.98
C ALA A 130 -1.48 2.66 -12.90
N MET A 131 -1.25 3.93 -13.22
CA MET A 131 -1.09 4.98 -12.20
C MET A 131 -2.29 5.13 -11.26
N PRO A 132 -3.56 5.06 -11.71
CA PRO A 132 -4.71 5.11 -10.79
C PRO A 132 -4.72 3.94 -9.80
N SER A 133 -4.45 2.72 -10.26
CA SER A 133 -4.33 1.54 -9.39
C SER A 133 -3.13 1.64 -8.45
N ALA A 134 -2.00 2.16 -8.92
CA ALA A 134 -0.80 2.39 -8.11
C ALA A 134 -1.08 3.41 -6.99
N CYS A 135 -1.81 4.47 -7.27
CA CYS A 135 -2.25 5.44 -6.26
C CYS A 135 -3.22 4.80 -5.27
N ALA A 136 -4.20 4.05 -5.75
CA ALA A 136 -5.22 3.40 -4.92
C ALA A 136 -4.61 2.41 -3.92
N VAL A 137 -3.63 1.60 -4.31
CA VAL A 137 -2.96 0.69 -3.36
C VAL A 137 -2.17 1.43 -2.29
N GLU A 138 -1.60 2.60 -2.59
CA GLU A 138 -0.93 3.43 -1.57
C GLU A 138 -1.92 4.17 -0.67
N MET A 139 -3.08 4.57 -1.19
CA MET A 139 -4.18 5.11 -0.38
C MET A 139 -4.66 4.06 0.63
N ILE A 140 -4.85 2.82 0.18
CA ILE A 140 -5.24 1.69 1.04
C ILE A 140 -4.12 1.35 2.04
N HIS A 141 -2.87 1.30 1.59
CA HIS A 141 -1.75 1.09 2.51
C HIS A 141 -1.68 2.19 3.58
N THR A 142 -1.91 3.44 3.17
CA THR A 142 -1.88 4.57 4.10
C THR A 142 -3.05 4.52 5.08
N MET A 143 -4.26 4.20 4.63
CA MET A 143 -5.40 4.09 5.55
C MET A 143 -5.22 2.96 6.55
N SER A 144 -4.64 1.83 6.13
CA SER A 144 -4.39 0.72 7.04
C SER A 144 -3.45 1.16 8.15
N LEU A 145 -2.39 1.93 7.84
CA LEU A 145 -1.47 2.47 8.85
C LEU A 145 -2.15 3.52 9.75
N ILE A 146 -3.02 4.38 9.21
CA ILE A 146 -3.75 5.36 10.03
C ILE A 146 -4.58 4.64 11.10
N HIS A 147 -5.26 3.56 10.73
CA HIS A 147 -6.08 2.76 11.64
C HIS A 147 -5.24 1.91 12.59
N ASP A 148 -4.16 1.29 12.11
CA ASP A 148 -3.19 0.52 12.92
C ASP A 148 -2.60 1.39 14.05
N ASP A 149 -2.35 2.67 13.76
CA ASP A 149 -1.80 3.64 14.73
C ASP A 149 -2.80 4.08 15.82
N LEU A 150 -4.09 3.73 15.76
CA LEU A 150 -5.09 4.22 16.71
C LEU A 150 -4.88 3.66 18.13
N PRO A 151 -5.36 4.35 19.19
CA PRO A 151 -5.22 3.89 20.57
C PRO A 151 -5.83 2.51 20.87
N CYS A 152 -6.83 2.09 20.10
CA CYS A 152 -7.47 0.77 20.23
C CYS A 152 -6.79 -0.34 19.42
N MET A 153 -5.70 -0.01 18.72
CA MET A 153 -4.87 -0.91 17.92
C MET A 153 -3.44 -0.86 18.49
N ASP A 154 -2.42 -0.45 17.73
CA ASP A 154 -1.03 -0.42 18.21
C ASP A 154 -0.74 0.78 19.13
N ASN A 155 -1.61 1.80 19.14
CA ASN A 155 -1.45 3.02 19.93
C ASN A 155 -0.10 3.73 19.70
N ASP A 156 0.38 3.74 18.45
CA ASP A 156 1.66 4.33 18.08
C ASP A 156 1.59 5.88 18.08
N ASP A 157 2.61 6.53 18.64
CA ASP A 157 2.71 7.99 18.68
C ASP A 157 3.41 8.59 17.44
N LEU A 158 4.23 7.79 16.74
CA LEU A 158 5.06 8.22 15.61
C LEU A 158 4.96 7.29 14.40
N ARG A 159 4.83 7.85 13.20
CA ARG A 159 4.87 7.14 11.91
C ARG A 159 5.64 7.96 10.89
N ARG A 160 6.59 7.32 10.17
CA ARG A 160 7.43 7.97 9.15
C ARG A 160 8.17 9.22 9.68
N GLY A 161 8.61 9.19 10.94
CA GLY A 161 9.33 10.28 11.60
C GLY A 161 8.46 11.49 11.98
N LYS A 162 7.12 11.36 11.93
CA LYS A 162 6.17 12.41 12.31
C LYS A 162 5.14 11.87 13.31
N PRO A 163 4.44 12.73 14.09
CA PRO A 163 3.31 12.30 14.90
C PRO A 163 2.26 11.56 14.08
N THR A 164 1.67 10.50 14.64
CA THR A 164 0.60 9.75 13.99
C THR A 164 -0.65 10.61 13.77
N ASN A 165 -1.51 10.18 12.84
CA ASN A 165 -2.65 10.98 12.41
C ASN A 165 -3.56 11.37 13.59
N HIS A 166 -3.85 10.42 14.48
CA HIS A 166 -4.72 10.64 15.63
C HIS A 166 -4.11 11.62 16.65
N LYS A 167 -2.78 11.70 16.76
CA LYS A 167 -2.11 12.70 17.61
C LYS A 167 -2.24 14.12 17.08
N VAL A 168 -2.32 14.29 15.77
CA VAL A 168 -2.42 15.62 15.14
C VAL A 168 -3.88 16.06 15.03
N PHE A 169 -4.79 15.16 14.62
CA PHE A 169 -6.15 15.52 14.21
C PHE A 169 -7.26 15.04 15.16
N GLY A 170 -6.94 14.13 16.09
CA GLY A 170 -7.90 13.41 16.93
C GLY A 170 -8.26 12.03 16.37
N GLU A 171 -8.72 11.13 17.23
CA GLU A 171 -9.14 9.76 16.85
C GLU A 171 -10.31 9.77 15.86
N ASP A 172 -11.29 10.64 16.08
CA ASP A 172 -12.47 10.79 15.23
C ASP A 172 -12.10 11.11 13.77
N VAL A 173 -11.20 12.06 13.57
CA VAL A 173 -10.73 12.44 12.24
C VAL A 173 -9.80 11.40 11.65
N ALA A 174 -8.98 10.73 12.46
CA ALA A 174 -8.10 9.66 11.97
C ALA A 174 -8.91 8.48 11.41
N VAL A 175 -9.95 8.03 12.12
CA VAL A 175 -10.86 6.98 11.64
C VAL A 175 -11.46 7.39 10.29
N LEU A 176 -12.09 8.58 10.23
CA LEU A 176 -12.75 9.06 9.03
C LEU A 176 -11.78 9.31 7.86
N ALA A 177 -10.55 9.72 8.13
CA ALA A 177 -9.54 9.93 7.09
C ALA A 177 -9.11 8.60 6.47
N GLY A 178 -8.99 7.55 7.29
CA GLY A 178 -8.77 6.20 6.80
C GLY A 178 -9.95 5.69 5.94
N ASP A 179 -11.18 5.87 6.42
CA ASP A 179 -12.39 5.47 5.68
C ASP A 179 -12.53 6.20 4.34
N ALA A 180 -12.23 7.50 4.33
CA ALA A 180 -12.25 8.32 3.12
C ALA A 180 -11.20 7.87 2.10
N LEU A 181 -9.97 7.55 2.55
CA LEU A 181 -8.93 7.01 1.67
C LEU A 181 -9.30 5.64 1.10
N LEU A 182 -9.94 4.77 1.89
CA LEU A 182 -10.44 3.48 1.43
C LEU A 182 -11.50 3.64 0.34
N ALA A 183 -12.53 4.46 0.59
CA ALA A 183 -13.58 4.71 -0.39
C ALA A 183 -13.01 5.37 -1.67
N PHE A 184 -12.14 6.36 -1.49
CA PHE A 184 -11.55 7.09 -2.61
C PHE A 184 -10.62 6.23 -3.45
N ALA A 185 -9.92 5.24 -2.88
CA ALA A 185 -9.10 4.31 -3.65
C ALA A 185 -9.90 3.59 -4.75
N PHE A 186 -11.11 3.12 -4.42
CA PHE A 186 -12.00 2.47 -5.39
C PHE A 186 -12.58 3.45 -6.41
N GLU A 187 -13.03 4.62 -5.95
CA GLU A 187 -13.52 5.69 -6.82
C GLU A 187 -12.44 6.09 -7.83
N TYR A 188 -11.20 6.26 -7.37
CA TYR A 188 -10.08 6.71 -8.18
C TYR A 188 -9.74 5.71 -9.29
N ILE A 189 -9.72 4.40 -8.99
CA ILE A 189 -9.56 3.38 -10.03
C ILE A 189 -10.69 3.48 -11.05
N ALA A 190 -11.95 3.55 -10.60
CA ALA A 190 -13.11 3.51 -11.47
C ALA A 190 -13.23 4.74 -12.38
N MET A 191 -12.90 5.93 -11.86
CA MET A 191 -13.13 7.21 -12.55
C MET A 191 -11.91 7.69 -13.34
N GLU A 192 -10.70 7.46 -12.84
CA GLU A 192 -9.47 8.02 -13.42
C GLU A 192 -8.72 7.06 -14.35
N THR A 193 -9.02 5.75 -14.33
CA THR A 193 -8.40 4.81 -15.28
C THR A 193 -8.88 5.07 -16.71
N LYS A 194 -7.93 5.42 -17.60
CA LYS A 194 -8.17 5.62 -19.04
C LYS A 194 -7.38 4.59 -19.86
N GLY A 195 -7.83 4.33 -21.09
CA GLY A 195 -7.15 3.40 -21.99
C GLY A 195 -7.21 1.93 -21.55
N VAL A 196 -8.13 1.57 -20.65
CA VAL A 196 -8.39 0.20 -20.18
C VAL A 196 -9.89 -0.07 -20.31
N THR A 197 -10.26 -1.30 -20.66
CA THR A 197 -11.67 -1.66 -20.84
C THR A 197 -12.42 -1.67 -19.51
N PRO A 198 -13.73 -1.32 -19.48
CA PRO A 198 -14.52 -1.37 -18.25
C PRO A 198 -14.50 -2.74 -17.55
N ALA A 199 -14.49 -3.84 -18.32
CA ALA A 199 -14.41 -5.19 -17.75
C ALA A 199 -13.12 -5.43 -16.95
N ARG A 200 -11.98 -4.93 -17.43
CA ARG A 200 -10.70 -5.03 -16.71
C ARG A 200 -10.65 -4.13 -15.49
N ILE A 201 -11.25 -2.92 -15.57
CA ILE A 201 -11.38 -2.02 -14.41
C ILE A 201 -12.24 -2.67 -13.31
N VAL A 202 -13.40 -3.25 -13.65
CA VAL A 202 -14.28 -3.94 -12.70
C VAL A 202 -13.58 -5.16 -12.10
N ARG A 203 -12.87 -5.96 -12.91
CA ARG A 203 -12.07 -7.08 -12.41
C ARG A 203 -11.03 -6.61 -11.40
N ALA A 204 -10.29 -5.56 -11.72
CA ALA A 204 -9.28 -4.99 -10.83
C ALA A 204 -9.88 -4.49 -9.50
N VAL A 205 -10.99 -3.75 -9.55
CA VAL A 205 -11.74 -3.33 -8.35
C VAL A 205 -12.15 -4.55 -7.51
N GLY A 206 -12.65 -5.61 -8.14
CA GLY A 206 -13.03 -6.85 -7.45
C GLY A 206 -11.84 -7.56 -6.80
N GLU A 207 -10.68 -7.62 -7.48
CA GLU A 207 -9.44 -8.18 -6.91
C GLU A 207 -8.99 -7.39 -5.69
N LEU A 208 -8.95 -6.06 -5.79
CA LEU A 208 -8.56 -5.19 -4.69
C LEU A 208 -9.49 -5.35 -3.49
N ALA A 209 -10.80 -5.38 -3.72
CA ALA A 209 -11.80 -5.56 -2.65
C ALA A 209 -11.61 -6.89 -1.91
N ARG A 210 -11.37 -7.99 -2.64
CA ARG A 210 -11.09 -9.29 -2.01
C ARG A 210 -9.79 -9.27 -1.21
N SER A 211 -8.72 -8.72 -1.76
CA SER A 211 -7.40 -8.68 -1.11
C SER A 211 -7.35 -7.84 0.17
N ILE A 212 -8.26 -6.88 0.35
CA ILE A 212 -8.26 -6.00 1.53
C ILE A 212 -9.35 -6.32 2.53
N GLY A 213 -10.35 -7.12 2.15
CA GLY A 213 -11.51 -7.44 2.97
C GLY A 213 -11.26 -8.51 4.03
N ALA A 214 -12.34 -9.14 4.47
CA ALA A 214 -12.35 -10.14 5.56
C ALA A 214 -11.66 -11.47 5.22
N GLU A 215 -11.23 -11.67 3.98
CA GLU A 215 -10.42 -12.81 3.52
C GLU A 215 -8.98 -12.39 3.17
N GLY A 216 -8.62 -11.12 3.39
CA GLY A 216 -7.35 -10.52 3.01
C GLY A 216 -6.73 -9.72 4.14
N LEU A 217 -6.31 -8.48 3.86
CA LEU A 217 -5.63 -7.58 4.81
C LEU A 217 -6.30 -7.55 6.20
N VAL A 218 -7.61 -7.33 6.25
CA VAL A 218 -8.35 -7.25 7.51
C VAL A 218 -8.35 -8.59 8.25
N ALA A 219 -8.40 -9.72 7.55
CA ALA A 219 -8.29 -11.04 8.17
C ALA A 219 -6.95 -11.21 8.90
N GLY A 220 -5.86 -10.81 8.24
CA GLY A 220 -4.52 -10.83 8.82
C GLY A 220 -4.42 -9.94 10.05
N GLN A 221 -4.98 -8.74 9.98
CA GLN A 221 -5.00 -7.81 11.11
C GLN A 221 -5.76 -8.37 12.33
N VAL A 222 -6.94 -8.95 12.10
CA VAL A 222 -7.76 -9.53 13.19
C VAL A 222 -7.04 -10.70 13.85
N VAL A 223 -6.43 -11.58 13.05
CA VAL A 223 -5.68 -12.73 13.60
C VAL A 223 -4.41 -12.27 14.33
N ASP A 224 -3.71 -11.23 13.84
CA ASP A 224 -2.55 -10.66 14.52
C ASP A 224 -2.92 -10.15 15.92
N ILE A 225 -3.95 -9.30 16.03
CA ILE A 225 -4.45 -8.76 17.31
C ILE A 225 -4.86 -9.89 18.27
N ASN A 226 -5.58 -10.89 17.77
CA ASN A 226 -6.01 -12.02 18.60
C ASN A 226 -4.86 -12.94 19.02
N SER A 227 -3.72 -12.86 18.34
CA SER A 227 -2.52 -13.64 18.64
C SER A 227 -1.58 -12.92 19.61
N GLU A 228 -1.77 -11.62 19.86
CA GLU A 228 -0.97 -10.87 20.82
C GLU A 228 -1.12 -11.44 22.25
N GLY A 229 0.01 -11.69 22.90
CA GLY A 229 0.05 -12.29 24.24
C GLY A 229 -0.22 -13.80 24.28
N MET A 230 -0.43 -14.45 23.13
CA MET A 230 -0.53 -15.92 23.04
C MET A 230 0.87 -16.54 22.90
N SER A 231 1.22 -17.45 23.81
CA SER A 231 2.52 -18.15 23.77
C SER A 231 2.58 -19.36 22.85
N ASN A 232 1.46 -19.74 22.23
CA ASN A 232 1.29 -20.98 21.45
C ASN A 232 0.89 -20.76 19.98
N VAL A 233 1.26 -19.64 19.37
CA VAL A 233 1.04 -19.41 17.93
C VAL A 233 1.91 -20.38 17.13
N GLY A 234 1.28 -21.22 16.31
CA GLY A 234 1.97 -22.18 15.45
C GLY A 234 2.50 -21.54 14.17
N LEU A 235 3.33 -22.30 13.43
CA LEU A 235 3.87 -21.86 12.14
C LEU A 235 2.76 -21.53 11.13
N LYS A 236 1.65 -22.28 11.14
CA LYS A 236 0.52 -22.07 10.22
C LYS A 236 -0.18 -20.75 10.49
N GLU A 237 -0.45 -20.45 11.76
CA GLU A 237 -1.05 -19.18 12.16
C GLU A 237 -0.11 -17.99 11.87
N LEU A 238 1.19 -18.13 12.13
CA LEU A 238 2.19 -17.10 11.78
C LEU A 238 2.22 -16.83 10.27
N GLU A 239 2.26 -17.89 9.45
CA GLU A 239 2.22 -17.76 8.00
C GLU A 239 0.90 -17.14 7.53
N PHE A 240 -0.23 -17.50 8.13
CA PHE A 240 -1.52 -16.87 7.85
C PHE A 240 -1.47 -15.36 8.11
N ILE A 241 -0.96 -14.92 9.27
CA ILE A 241 -0.82 -13.49 9.59
C ILE A 241 0.04 -12.80 8.53
N HIS A 242 1.21 -13.34 8.20
CA HIS A 242 2.14 -12.73 7.25
C HIS A 242 1.58 -12.64 5.83
N LEU A 243 0.93 -13.70 5.37
CA LEU A 243 0.29 -13.74 4.06
C LEU A 243 -0.85 -12.72 3.96
N HIS A 244 -1.64 -12.54 5.01
CA HIS A 244 -2.83 -11.70 4.96
C HIS A 244 -2.53 -10.24 5.33
N LYS A 245 -1.82 -9.96 6.43
CA LYS A 245 -1.51 -8.59 6.89
C LYS A 245 -0.58 -7.85 5.93
N THR A 246 0.37 -8.55 5.30
CA THR A 246 1.40 -7.93 4.47
C THR A 246 1.37 -8.38 3.01
N ALA A 247 1.42 -9.69 2.75
CA ALA A 247 1.58 -10.18 1.38
C ALA A 247 0.33 -9.87 0.51
N ALA A 248 -0.87 -9.90 1.07
CA ALA A 248 -2.11 -9.68 0.34
C ALA A 248 -2.15 -8.35 -0.43
N LEU A 249 -1.65 -7.25 0.17
CA LEU A 249 -1.64 -5.96 -0.52
C LEU A 249 -0.49 -5.82 -1.53
N LEU A 250 0.63 -6.55 -1.34
CA LEU A 250 1.69 -6.67 -2.35
C LEU A 250 1.19 -7.48 -3.56
N GLU A 251 0.49 -8.59 -3.30
CA GLU A 251 -0.21 -9.39 -4.30
C GLU A 251 -1.21 -8.56 -5.08
N ALA A 252 -2.10 -7.84 -4.39
CA ALA A 252 -3.04 -6.94 -5.03
C ALA A 252 -2.31 -5.92 -5.93
N SER A 253 -1.24 -5.30 -5.45
CA SER A 253 -0.48 -4.33 -6.23
C SER A 253 -0.02 -4.91 -7.57
N VAL A 254 0.62 -6.08 -7.54
CA VAL A 254 1.12 -6.77 -8.73
C VAL A 254 -0.01 -7.23 -9.64
N VAL A 255 -1.05 -7.86 -9.09
CA VAL A 255 -2.20 -8.39 -9.85
C VAL A 255 -2.97 -7.26 -10.54
N LEU A 256 -3.19 -6.15 -9.85
CA LEU A 256 -3.81 -4.96 -10.45
C LEU A 256 -2.96 -4.43 -11.60
N GLY A 257 -1.64 -4.38 -11.44
CA GLY A 257 -0.72 -3.99 -12.50
C GLY A 257 -0.87 -4.87 -13.74
N ALA A 258 -0.80 -6.19 -13.58
CA ALA A 258 -0.96 -7.15 -14.66
C ALA A 258 -2.33 -7.02 -15.35
N ILE A 259 -3.41 -6.89 -14.56
CA ILE A 259 -4.76 -6.68 -15.08
C ILE A 259 -4.88 -5.33 -15.80
N MET A 260 -4.17 -4.27 -15.37
CA MET A 260 -4.16 -2.95 -16.04
C MET A 260 -3.22 -2.87 -17.24
N GLY A 261 -2.24 -3.78 -17.35
CA GLY A 261 -1.41 -3.91 -18.54
C GLY A 261 -1.97 -4.82 -19.61
N GLY A 262 -2.91 -5.70 -19.26
CA GLY A 262 -3.58 -6.59 -20.20
C GLY A 262 -2.97 -7.97 -20.30
N GLY A 263 -2.29 -8.39 -19.22
CA GLY A 263 -1.81 -9.75 -19.08
C GLY A 263 -2.96 -10.75 -19.18
N SER A 264 -2.64 -11.90 -19.76
CA SER A 264 -3.48 -13.09 -19.75
C SER A 264 -3.69 -13.61 -18.33
N ASP A 265 -4.69 -14.47 -18.14
CA ASP A 265 -4.96 -15.09 -16.84
C ASP A 265 -3.77 -15.92 -16.33
N GLU A 266 -3.02 -16.56 -17.23
CA GLU A 266 -1.79 -17.29 -16.88
C GLU A 266 -0.72 -16.33 -16.34
N GLU A 267 -0.49 -15.20 -17.01
CA GLU A 267 0.48 -14.19 -16.57
C GLU A 267 0.07 -13.57 -15.23
N VAL A 268 -1.23 -13.29 -15.04
CA VAL A 268 -1.77 -12.80 -13.77
C VAL A 268 -1.51 -13.80 -12.64
N GLU A 269 -1.73 -15.09 -12.84
CA GLU A 269 -1.52 -16.10 -11.79
C GLU A 269 -0.03 -16.40 -11.50
N LYS A 270 0.84 -16.33 -12.51
CA LYS A 270 2.30 -16.35 -12.29
C LYS A 270 2.73 -15.16 -11.43
N LEU A 271 2.24 -13.97 -11.77
CA LEU A 271 2.56 -12.74 -11.04
C LEU A 271 1.93 -12.70 -9.64
N ARG A 272 0.77 -13.32 -9.45
CA ARG A 272 0.18 -13.56 -8.12
C ARG A 272 1.09 -14.43 -7.27
N SER A 273 1.57 -15.53 -7.83
CA SER A 273 2.49 -16.46 -7.15
C SER A 273 3.82 -15.79 -6.81
N PHE A 274 4.38 -15.00 -7.74
CA PHE A 274 5.54 -14.15 -7.50
C PHE A 274 5.31 -13.22 -6.30
N ALA A 275 4.19 -12.51 -6.29
CA ALA A 275 3.89 -11.50 -5.27
C ALA A 275 3.69 -12.12 -3.88
N ARG A 276 3.07 -13.31 -3.80
CA ARG A 276 2.97 -14.09 -2.56
C ARG A 276 4.34 -14.46 -2.00
N SER A 277 5.23 -14.98 -2.86
CA SER A 277 6.57 -15.36 -2.45
C SER A 277 7.38 -14.17 -1.94
N ILE A 278 7.37 -13.02 -2.62
CA ILE A 278 8.09 -11.82 -2.15
C ILE A 278 7.47 -11.22 -0.88
N GLY A 279 6.14 -11.33 -0.73
CA GLY A 279 5.44 -10.81 0.44
C GLY A 279 5.79 -11.61 1.70
N LEU A 280 5.84 -12.94 1.59
CA LEU A 280 6.29 -13.79 2.69
C LEU A 280 7.78 -13.63 2.95
N LEU A 281 8.59 -13.55 1.89
CA LEU A 281 10.04 -13.29 1.98
C LEU A 281 10.33 -12.01 2.76
N PHE A 282 9.57 -10.94 2.50
CA PHE A 282 9.73 -9.67 3.19
C PHE A 282 9.61 -9.82 4.71
N GLN A 283 8.63 -10.59 5.17
CA GLN A 283 8.39 -10.83 6.59
C GLN A 283 9.42 -11.76 7.22
N VAL A 284 9.77 -12.86 6.54
CA VAL A 284 10.84 -13.77 7.01
C VAL A 284 12.16 -13.01 7.18
N VAL A 285 12.51 -12.12 6.24
CA VAL A 285 13.72 -11.29 6.35
C VAL A 285 13.59 -10.27 7.47
N ASP A 286 12.42 -9.65 7.70
CA ASP A 286 12.23 -8.71 8.81
C ASP A 286 12.43 -9.40 10.16
N ASP A 287 11.84 -10.58 10.34
CA ASP A 287 11.98 -11.41 11.53
C ASP A 287 13.45 -11.81 11.78
N ILE A 288 14.19 -12.18 10.73
CA ILE A 288 15.63 -12.49 10.83
C ILE A 288 16.43 -11.25 11.22
N LEU A 289 16.14 -10.10 10.63
CA LEU A 289 16.84 -8.86 10.93
C LEU A 289 16.57 -8.39 12.37
N ASP A 290 15.35 -8.52 12.89
CA ASP A 290 15.01 -8.12 14.27
C ASP A 290 15.80 -8.89 15.33
N VAL A 291 16.14 -10.16 15.05
CA VAL A 291 16.94 -11.00 15.96
C VAL A 291 18.46 -10.94 15.73
N THR A 292 18.92 -10.49 14.55
CA THR A 292 20.35 -10.52 14.19
C THR A 292 21.02 -9.14 14.19
N LYS A 293 20.26 -8.05 14.09
CA LYS A 293 20.79 -6.69 13.97
C LYS A 293 20.53 -5.89 15.23
N SER A 294 21.42 -4.94 15.51
CA SER A 294 21.26 -4.02 16.63
C SER A 294 20.20 -2.95 16.33
N SER A 295 19.59 -2.37 17.38
CA SER A 295 18.61 -1.27 17.24
C SER A 295 19.14 -0.08 16.43
N GLN A 296 20.45 0.16 16.51
CA GLN A 296 21.12 1.24 15.79
C GLN A 296 21.23 0.97 14.29
N GLU A 297 21.35 -0.29 13.88
CA GLU A 297 21.41 -0.69 12.46
C GLU A 297 20.03 -0.71 11.80
N LEU A 298 18.98 -1.11 12.54
CA LEU A 298 17.61 -1.20 12.00
C LEU A 298 16.86 0.13 12.01
N GLY A 299 17.31 1.12 12.79
CA GLY A 299 16.58 2.38 12.98
C GLY A 299 15.25 2.23 13.73
N LYS A 300 15.00 1.04 14.31
CA LYS A 300 13.91 0.70 15.23
C LYS A 300 14.51 -0.02 16.46
N THR A 301 13.79 -0.08 17.57
CA THR A 301 14.23 -0.88 18.74
C THR A 301 14.28 -2.37 18.34
N ALA A 302 15.49 -2.93 18.18
CA ALA A 302 15.69 -4.35 17.90
C ALA A 302 15.34 -5.20 19.13
N GLY A 303 14.85 -6.42 18.91
CA GLY A 303 14.42 -7.32 19.98
C GLY A 303 13.10 -6.89 20.64
N LYS A 304 12.35 -5.96 20.04
CA LYS A 304 10.97 -5.66 20.47
C LYS A 304 10.12 -6.92 20.46
N ASP A 305 10.31 -7.79 19.47
CA ASP A 305 9.56 -9.04 19.36
C ASP A 305 9.91 -10.04 20.47
N LEU A 306 11.16 -10.04 20.96
CA LEU A 306 11.56 -10.83 22.13
C LEU A 306 10.93 -10.29 23.42
N VAL A 307 10.76 -8.98 23.53
CA VAL A 307 10.15 -8.30 24.69
C VAL A 307 8.62 -8.41 24.68
N ALA A 308 8.01 -8.42 23.50
CA ALA A 308 6.57 -8.57 23.29
C ALA A 308 6.10 -10.04 23.24
N ASP A 309 6.99 -11.00 23.46
CA ASP A 309 6.76 -12.45 23.30
C ASP A 309 6.17 -12.81 21.92
N LYS A 310 6.47 -12.01 20.89
CA LYS A 310 5.93 -12.19 19.55
C LYS A 310 6.51 -13.46 18.93
N VAL A 311 5.67 -14.19 18.20
CA VAL A 311 6.10 -15.41 17.52
C VAL A 311 6.65 -15.04 16.14
N THR A 312 7.90 -15.43 15.87
CA THR A 312 8.62 -15.12 14.64
C THR A 312 9.19 -16.39 13.99
N TYR A 313 9.56 -16.32 12.72
CA TYR A 313 10.17 -17.46 12.02
C TYR A 313 11.44 -18.00 12.71
N PRO A 314 12.42 -17.15 13.11
CA PRO A 314 13.59 -17.61 13.85
C PRO A 314 13.26 -18.31 15.17
N ARG A 315 12.18 -17.89 15.86
CA ARG A 315 11.74 -18.54 17.11
C ARG A 315 11.17 -19.93 16.87
N LEU A 316 10.37 -20.11 15.80
CA LEU A 316 9.71 -21.39 15.51
C LEU A 316 10.62 -22.38 14.77
N LEU A 317 11.45 -21.90 13.85
CA LEU A 317 12.25 -22.74 12.94
C LEU A 317 13.75 -22.75 13.30
N GLY A 318 14.23 -21.73 14.01
CA GLY A 318 15.65 -21.42 14.12
C GLY A 318 16.12 -20.52 12.97
N ILE A 319 17.20 -19.77 13.21
CA ILE A 319 17.75 -18.78 12.26
C ILE A 319 18.15 -19.45 10.93
N GLU A 320 18.87 -20.58 10.97
CA GLU A 320 19.37 -21.24 9.75
C GLU A 320 18.23 -21.75 8.86
N LYS A 321 17.19 -22.37 9.45
CA LYS A 321 16.01 -22.81 8.67
C LYS A 321 15.24 -21.63 8.12
N SER A 322 15.17 -20.51 8.86
CA SER A 322 14.53 -19.28 8.38
C SER A 322 15.27 -18.69 7.18
N ARG A 323 16.62 -18.71 7.18
CA ARG A 323 17.44 -18.28 6.03
C ARG A 323 17.24 -19.18 4.81
N ASN A 324 17.21 -20.49 4.99
CA ASN A 324 16.93 -21.42 3.89
C ASN A 324 15.53 -21.19 3.32
N PHE A 325 14.53 -20.97 4.18
CA PHE A 325 13.18 -20.66 3.73
C PHE A 325 13.09 -19.34 2.96
N ALA A 326 13.82 -18.29 3.38
CA ALA A 326 13.93 -17.06 2.62
C ALA A 326 14.55 -17.28 1.23
N GLU A 327 15.60 -18.09 1.13
CA GLU A 327 16.22 -18.42 -0.16
C GLU A 327 15.26 -19.22 -1.07
N GLU A 328 14.53 -20.19 -0.53
CA GLU A 328 13.49 -20.93 -1.27
C GLU A 328 12.40 -19.99 -1.80
N LEU A 329 11.94 -19.02 -1.00
CA LEU A 329 10.96 -18.02 -1.42
C LEU A 329 11.51 -17.11 -2.53
N LEU A 330 12.79 -16.72 -2.45
CA LEU A 330 13.44 -15.92 -3.50
C LEU A 330 13.52 -16.70 -4.82
N GLN A 331 13.94 -17.97 -4.77
CA GLN A 331 14.02 -18.84 -5.95
C GLN A 331 12.65 -19.07 -6.57
N ASN A 332 11.63 -19.33 -5.74
CA ASN A 332 10.25 -19.46 -6.20
C ASN A 332 9.76 -18.18 -6.88
N ALA A 333 9.99 -17.01 -6.28
CA ALA A 333 9.61 -15.73 -6.86
C ALA A 333 10.28 -15.53 -8.24
N GLN A 334 11.59 -15.70 -8.34
CA GLN A 334 12.32 -15.54 -9.60
C GLN A 334 11.88 -16.55 -10.66
N GLY A 335 11.57 -17.79 -10.26
CA GLY A 335 11.04 -18.83 -11.14
C GLY A 335 9.70 -18.44 -11.78
N GLN A 336 8.82 -17.73 -11.08
CA GLN A 336 7.55 -17.24 -11.64
C GLN A 336 7.72 -16.18 -12.73
N LEU A 337 8.89 -15.54 -12.82
CA LEU A 337 9.21 -14.55 -13.86
C LEU A 337 9.83 -15.20 -15.11
N PHE A 338 10.03 -16.52 -15.12
CA PHE A 338 10.50 -17.22 -16.31
C PHE A 338 9.47 -17.17 -17.44
N GLY A 339 9.95 -16.91 -18.66
CA GLY A 339 9.11 -16.77 -19.85
C GLY A 339 8.62 -15.35 -20.12
N PHE A 340 8.77 -14.42 -19.18
CA PHE A 340 8.60 -12.99 -19.47
C PHE A 340 9.84 -12.38 -20.12
N HIS A 341 9.67 -11.22 -20.77
CA HIS A 341 10.79 -10.50 -21.36
C HIS A 341 11.80 -10.05 -20.29
N VAL A 342 13.07 -10.44 -20.44
CA VAL A 342 14.11 -10.29 -19.42
C VAL A 342 14.27 -8.83 -18.96
N GLU A 343 14.34 -7.88 -19.90
CA GLU A 343 14.50 -6.46 -19.55
C GLU A 343 13.30 -5.89 -18.79
N LYS A 344 12.09 -6.38 -19.09
CA LYS A 344 10.87 -5.94 -18.43
C LYS A 344 10.68 -6.59 -17.07
N ALA A 345 11.23 -7.79 -16.87
CA ALA A 345 11.23 -8.50 -15.59
C ALA A 345 12.29 -7.95 -14.62
N ALA A 346 13.32 -7.27 -15.13
CA ALA A 346 14.43 -6.74 -14.33
C ALA A 346 14.00 -5.92 -13.10
N PRO A 347 13.00 -5.01 -13.14
CA PRO A 347 12.52 -4.32 -11.95
C PRO A 347 12.00 -5.25 -10.84
N LEU A 348 11.24 -6.29 -11.21
CA LEU A 348 10.66 -7.23 -10.25
C LEU A 348 11.73 -8.16 -9.66
N ILE A 349 12.69 -8.60 -10.49
CA ILE A 349 13.85 -9.39 -10.04
C ILE A 349 14.72 -8.56 -9.09
N ALA A 350 15.02 -7.31 -9.44
CA ALA A 350 15.82 -6.43 -8.62
C ALA A 350 15.15 -6.14 -7.27
N LEU A 351 13.83 -5.93 -7.25
CA LEU A 351 13.09 -5.75 -6.01
C LEU A 351 13.10 -7.01 -5.13
N ALA A 352 12.91 -8.21 -5.71
CA ALA A 352 12.97 -9.46 -4.96
C ALA A 352 14.36 -9.66 -4.31
N ASN A 353 15.44 -9.40 -5.07
CA ASN A 353 16.80 -9.44 -4.55
C ASN A 353 17.04 -8.37 -3.47
N TYR A 354 16.52 -7.16 -3.65
CA TYR A 354 16.60 -6.11 -2.64
C TYR A 354 15.93 -6.52 -1.33
N ILE A 355 14.73 -7.12 -1.40
CA ILE A 355 14.03 -7.62 -0.22
C ILE A 355 14.85 -8.70 0.48
N ALA A 356 15.40 -9.67 -0.27
CA ALA A 356 16.20 -10.77 0.29
C ALA A 356 17.50 -10.30 0.96
N ARG A 357 18.12 -9.23 0.43
CA ARG A 357 19.47 -8.79 0.81
C ARG A 357 19.51 -7.49 1.62
N ARG A 358 18.34 -6.90 1.93
CA ARG A 358 18.29 -5.66 2.71
C ARG A 358 18.93 -5.87 4.08
N GLN A 359 19.64 -4.85 4.55
CA GLN A 359 20.25 -4.83 5.87
C GLN A 359 19.44 -4.02 6.89
N ASN A 360 18.33 -3.39 6.46
CA ASN A 360 17.43 -2.57 7.25
C ASN A 360 16.00 -2.46 6.68
#